data_AF-C9YYP0-F1
#
_entry.id   AF-C9YYP0-F1
#
_cell.length_a   1.000
_cell.length_b   1.000
_cell.length_c   1.000
_cell.angle_alpha   90.00
_cell.angle_beta   90.00
_cell.angle_gamma   90.00
#
_symmetry.space_group_name_H-M   'P 1'
#
loop_
_entity.id
_entity.type
_entity.pdbx_description
1 polymer ?
#
loop_
_entity_poly.entity_id
_entity_poly.type
_entity_poly.pdbx_seq_one_letter_code
_entity_poly.pdbx_strand_id
1 'polypeptide(L)'
;MAGELRHSPSPSPDCSTCCCTKWEPHDICGGLKERAYLVGSLVDDRAEGDFAWSLCNFMERALGRSGRDTTVTSVAAGTFDAAALARKAVADRADAVVFSGNQERAGAFAAALRGAGFSGARVATQRALGDRFLKRAGRAADGWVFATTFVDPAATPAARGFTKAYEARYGKAPGWYAAEAYDAMLFLAQACTDGDAPLTERGAVVRRMREVTYRGISRTAAFDAGYGYNHDALFLFRVVGRKFDFLGQYQQADV
;
A
#
# COMPACT_ATOMS: atom_id res chain seq x y z
N MET A 1 -4.91 -27.60 68.85
CA MET A 1 -4.08 -28.19 67.79
C MET A 1 -4.74 -27.87 66.45
N ALA A 2 -3.96 -27.31 65.51
CA ALA A 2 -4.25 -26.98 64.10
C ALA A 2 -5.39 -25.97 63.86
N GLY A 3 -5.30 -24.93 63.02
CA GLY A 3 -4.30 -24.45 62.06
C GLY A 3 -5.03 -23.45 61.14
N GLU A 4 -4.60 -22.19 61.13
CA GLU A 4 -5.18 -21.06 60.37
C GLU A 4 -4.89 -21.18 58.86
N LEU A 5 -5.89 -20.97 57.99
CA LEU A 5 -5.69 -20.59 56.59
C LEU A 5 -6.71 -19.55 56.15
N ARG A 6 -6.24 -18.30 56.02
CA ARG A 6 -6.93 -17.15 55.42
C ARG A 6 -6.95 -17.33 53.91
N HIS A 7 -8.12 -17.15 53.28
CA HIS A 7 -8.24 -17.01 51.82
C HIS A 7 -8.50 -15.53 51.50
N SER A 8 -7.51 -14.90 50.87
CA SER A 8 -7.63 -13.60 50.20
C SER A 8 -8.00 -13.82 48.73
N PRO A 9 -8.72 -12.88 48.08
CA PRO A 9 -9.33 -13.07 46.77
C PRO A 9 -8.31 -12.97 45.63
N SER A 10 -8.48 -13.83 44.62
CA SER A 10 -7.69 -13.83 43.38
C SER A 10 -8.08 -12.66 42.46
N PRO A 11 -7.11 -11.93 41.88
CA PRO A 11 -7.38 -10.91 40.87
C PRO A 11 -7.63 -11.55 39.48
N SER A 12 -8.53 -10.93 38.73
CA SER A 12 -8.94 -11.24 37.35
C SER A 12 -7.76 -11.26 36.35
N PRO A 13 -7.84 -12.07 35.26
CA PRO A 13 -6.81 -12.08 34.23
C PRO A 13 -6.86 -10.81 33.37
N ASP A 14 -5.70 -10.16 33.28
CA ASP A 14 -5.39 -9.01 32.45
C ASP A 14 -5.56 -9.36 30.95
N CYS A 15 -6.27 -8.51 30.21
CA CYS A 15 -6.67 -8.68 28.82
C CYS A 15 -5.59 -8.24 27.81
N SER A 16 -4.31 -8.22 28.21
CA SER A 16 -3.21 -7.64 27.43
C SER A 16 -2.33 -8.65 26.67
N THR A 17 -2.68 -9.94 26.63
CA THR A 17 -1.75 -10.98 26.11
C THR A 17 -2.31 -11.89 25.00
N CYS A 18 -3.37 -11.51 24.27
CA CYS A 18 -4.01 -12.42 23.31
C CYS A 18 -4.03 -12.02 21.82
N CYS A 19 -3.30 -10.97 21.38
CA CYS A 19 -3.34 -10.56 19.96
C CYS A 19 -1.99 -10.47 19.23
N CYS A 20 -0.92 -11.07 19.76
CA CYS A 20 0.41 -11.03 19.17
C CYS A 20 0.97 -12.41 18.80
N THR A 21 0.18 -13.32 18.21
CA THR A 21 0.72 -14.60 17.72
C THR A 21 -0.12 -15.18 16.58
N LYS A 22 0.12 -14.68 15.35
CA LYS A 22 -0.05 -15.52 14.14
C LYS A 22 0.80 -15.02 12.97
N TRP A 23 2.10 -14.98 13.20
CA TRP A 23 3.14 -15.02 12.17
C TRP A 23 4.23 -15.95 12.69
N GLU A 24 3.98 -17.27 12.61
CA GLU A 24 5.04 -18.25 12.81
C GLU A 24 5.71 -18.52 11.45
N PRO A 25 7.04 -18.32 11.34
CA PRO A 25 7.78 -18.50 10.11
C PRO A 25 8.25 -19.94 9.98
N HIS A 26 7.50 -20.78 9.28
CA HIS A 26 7.98 -22.10 8.90
C HIS A 26 7.89 -22.30 7.37
N ASP A 27 9.02 -22.75 6.83
CA ASP A 27 9.22 -23.36 5.51
C ASP A 27 9.55 -22.51 4.27
N ILE A 28 10.42 -21.50 4.41
CA ILE A 28 11.38 -21.12 3.32
C ILE A 28 12.83 -20.91 3.87
N CYS A 29 13.09 -21.27 5.13
CA CYS A 29 14.35 -20.90 5.81
C CYS A 29 15.46 -21.97 5.66
N GLY A 30 15.95 -22.17 4.43
CA GLY A 30 17.15 -22.97 4.15
C GLY A 30 18.44 -22.15 3.96
N GLY A 31 18.37 -20.84 3.78
CA GLY A 31 19.56 -20.04 3.41
C GLY A 31 19.52 -18.54 3.74
N LEU A 32 18.59 -18.07 4.58
CA LEU A 32 18.38 -16.63 4.83
C LEU A 32 18.45 -16.22 6.32
N LYS A 33 19.01 -17.06 7.19
CA LYS A 33 19.16 -16.73 8.62
C LYS A 33 20.22 -15.65 8.92
N GLU A 34 20.94 -15.13 7.92
CA GLU A 34 21.94 -14.06 8.11
C GLU A 34 21.49 -12.64 7.67
N ARG A 35 20.33 -12.45 7.02
CA ARG A 35 19.86 -11.10 6.60
C ARG A 35 18.78 -10.54 7.54
N ALA A 36 19.13 -10.38 8.82
CA ALA A 36 18.21 -9.85 9.82
C ALA A 36 17.91 -8.33 9.70
N TYR A 37 18.56 -7.61 8.80
CA TYR A 37 18.34 -6.17 8.60
C TYR A 37 18.06 -5.90 7.12
N LEU A 38 16.79 -5.62 6.78
CA LEU A 38 16.44 -5.06 5.48
C LEU A 38 16.86 -3.60 5.48
N VAL A 39 17.88 -3.24 4.70
CA VAL A 39 18.29 -1.84 4.54
C VAL A 39 17.38 -1.19 3.50
N GLY A 40 16.41 -0.40 3.98
CA GLY A 40 15.50 0.33 3.13
C GLY A 40 16.07 1.69 2.72
N SER A 41 16.10 1.98 1.41
CA SER A 41 16.36 3.34 0.90
C SER A 41 15.04 3.99 0.50
N LEU A 42 14.57 4.93 1.32
CA LEU A 42 13.38 5.72 1.04
C LEU A 42 13.81 6.98 0.29
N VAL A 43 13.23 7.23 -0.87
CA VAL A 43 13.52 8.42 -1.67
C VAL A 43 12.34 9.37 -1.65
N ASP A 44 12.53 10.50 -0.97
CA ASP A 44 11.57 11.59 -0.84
C ASP A 44 11.78 12.57 -2.00
N ASP A 45 10.91 12.50 -3.00
CA ASP A 45 10.95 13.39 -4.16
C ASP A 45 10.15 14.67 -3.90
N ARG A 46 10.88 15.76 -3.65
CA ARG A 46 10.28 17.05 -3.31
C ARG A 46 9.46 17.66 -4.45
N ALA A 47 9.57 17.17 -5.69
CA ALA A 47 8.65 17.55 -6.76
C ALA A 47 7.21 17.11 -6.49
N GLU A 48 7.00 16.09 -5.65
CA GLU A 48 5.68 15.56 -5.33
C GLU A 48 5.07 16.17 -4.04
N GLY A 49 5.81 17.07 -3.38
CA GLY A 49 5.36 17.85 -2.23
C GLY A 49 5.09 17.02 -0.98
N ASP A 50 4.09 17.43 -0.19
CA ASP A 50 3.73 16.83 1.10
C ASP A 50 3.39 15.34 1.00
N PHE A 51 2.96 14.87 -0.17
CA PHE A 51 2.72 13.46 -0.43
C PHE A 51 3.99 12.61 -0.24
N ALA A 52 5.09 12.99 -0.89
CA ALA A 52 6.36 12.25 -0.80
C ALA A 52 6.91 12.27 0.61
N TRP A 53 6.88 13.45 1.25
CA TRP A 53 7.33 13.59 2.62
C TRP A 53 6.50 12.76 3.61
N SER A 54 5.18 12.83 3.52
CA SER A 54 4.28 12.11 4.43
C SER A 54 4.46 10.60 4.29
N LEU A 55 4.60 10.11 3.06
CA LEU A 55 4.87 8.71 2.78
C LEU A 55 6.22 8.26 3.37
N CYS A 56 7.30 8.99 3.09
CA CYS A 56 8.63 8.63 3.57
C CYS A 56 8.72 8.68 5.10
N ASN A 57 8.16 9.71 5.74
CA ASN A 57 8.10 9.84 7.19
C ASN A 57 7.25 8.72 7.83
N PHE A 58 6.11 8.36 7.21
CA PHE A 58 5.30 7.23 7.69
C PHE A 58 6.09 5.91 7.62
N MET A 59 6.72 5.63 6.47
CA MET A 59 7.48 4.39 6.27
C MET A 59 8.71 4.31 7.17
N GLU A 60 9.48 5.40 7.31
CA GLU A 60 10.64 5.46 8.21
C GLU A 60 10.24 5.12 9.65
N ARG A 61 9.14 5.72 10.15
CA ARG A 61 8.62 5.41 11.49
C ARG A 61 8.14 3.98 11.62
N ALA A 62 7.45 3.45 10.61
CA ALA A 62 6.95 2.08 10.62
C ALA A 62 8.11 1.05 10.62
N LEU A 63 9.11 1.27 9.77
CA LEU A 63 10.29 0.42 9.67
C LEU A 63 11.15 0.51 10.93
N GLY A 64 11.35 1.71 11.48
CA GLY A 64 12.09 1.93 12.72
C GLY A 64 11.44 1.22 13.92
N ARG A 65 10.10 1.24 14.03
CA ARG A 65 9.37 0.46 15.06
C ARG A 65 9.55 -1.05 14.93
N SER A 66 9.86 -1.52 13.73
CA SER A 66 10.14 -2.94 13.45
C SER A 66 11.63 -3.30 13.53
N GLY A 67 12.49 -2.38 13.98
CA GLY A 67 13.94 -2.61 14.10
C GLY A 67 14.69 -2.70 12.76
N ARG A 68 14.13 -2.13 11.68
CA ARG A 68 14.73 -2.16 10.33
C ARG A 68 15.46 -0.86 10.03
N ASP A 69 16.73 -1.00 9.63
CA ASP A 69 17.56 0.13 9.23
C ASP A 69 17.02 0.78 7.94
N THR A 70 16.84 2.08 7.99
CA THR A 70 16.25 2.85 6.89
C THR A 70 17.01 4.15 6.70
N THR A 71 17.31 4.50 5.45
CA THR A 71 17.86 5.79 5.08
C THR A 71 16.85 6.55 4.23
N VAL A 72 16.50 7.76 4.66
CA VAL A 72 15.69 8.69 3.84
C VAL A 72 16.62 9.62 3.05
N THR A 73 16.52 9.58 1.72
CA THR A 73 17.23 10.49 0.82
C THR A 73 16.22 11.43 0.19
N SER A 74 16.32 12.73 0.49
CA SER A 74 15.51 13.76 -0.17
C SER A 74 16.16 14.22 -1.48
N VAL A 75 15.38 14.25 -2.57
CA VAL A 75 15.80 14.82 -3.86
C VAL A 75 15.02 16.09 -4.18
N ALA A 76 15.71 17.09 -4.71
CA ALA A 76 15.12 18.41 -4.94
C ALA A 76 14.06 18.41 -6.05
N ALA A 77 13.11 19.35 -5.96
CA ALA A 77 12.07 19.52 -6.97
C ALA A 77 12.62 20.00 -8.33
N GLY A 78 13.75 20.70 -8.34
CA GLY A 78 14.41 21.19 -9.55
C GLY A 78 15.16 20.09 -10.30
N THR A 79 16.49 20.06 -10.17
CA THR A 79 17.35 19.07 -10.84
C THR A 79 17.24 17.70 -10.18
N PHE A 80 17.06 16.66 -11.00
CA PHE A 80 17.02 15.26 -10.55
C PHE A 80 18.17 14.45 -11.16
N ASP A 81 19.18 14.14 -10.34
CA ASP A 81 20.31 13.28 -10.73
C ASP A 81 20.03 11.82 -10.35
N ALA A 82 19.37 11.12 -11.26
CA ALA A 82 19.05 9.70 -11.12
C ALA A 82 20.30 8.82 -10.96
N ALA A 83 21.42 9.20 -11.59
CA ALA A 83 22.65 8.41 -11.57
C ALA A 83 23.35 8.50 -10.21
N ALA A 84 23.43 9.70 -9.62
CA ALA A 84 23.94 9.89 -8.27
C ALA A 84 23.08 9.15 -7.24
N LEU A 85 21.76 9.24 -7.35
CA LEU A 85 20.84 8.52 -6.47
C LEU A 85 21.00 7.00 -6.57
N ALA A 86 21.14 6.46 -7.79
CA ALA A 86 21.36 5.03 -8.00
C ALA A 86 22.70 4.55 -7.41
N ARG A 87 23.78 5.30 -7.61
CA ARG A 87 25.09 5.00 -7.00
C ARG A 87 25.01 5.01 -5.47
N LYS A 88 24.27 5.96 -4.88
CA LYS A 88 24.04 6.01 -3.44
C LYS A 88 23.32 4.75 -2.95
N ALA A 89 22.22 4.34 -3.59
CA ALA A 89 21.48 3.14 -3.21
C ALA A 89 22.36 1.87 -3.22
N VAL A 90 23.26 1.74 -4.21
CA VAL A 90 24.23 0.63 -4.29
C VAL A 90 25.31 0.74 -3.22
N ALA A 91 25.87 1.95 -2.99
CA ALA A 91 26.90 2.19 -1.99
C ALA A 91 26.39 1.93 -0.56
N ASP A 92 25.15 2.30 -0.29
CA ASP A 92 24.45 2.04 0.98
C ASP A 92 24.07 0.55 1.13
N ARG A 93 24.30 -0.28 0.11
CA ARG A 93 23.91 -1.71 0.04
C ARG A 93 22.42 -1.92 0.36
N ALA A 94 21.56 -1.04 -0.15
CA ALA A 94 20.13 -1.13 0.09
C ALA A 94 19.57 -2.46 -0.44
N ASP A 95 18.79 -3.17 0.38
CA ASP A 95 18.05 -4.36 -0.05
C ASP A 95 16.79 -3.97 -0.84
N ALA A 96 16.27 -2.78 -0.59
CA ALA A 96 15.10 -2.24 -1.26
C ALA A 96 15.21 -0.73 -1.45
N VAL A 97 14.67 -0.23 -2.56
CA VAL A 97 14.39 1.19 -2.78
C VAL A 97 12.89 1.42 -2.86
N VAL A 98 12.41 2.47 -2.18
CA VAL A 98 11.04 2.98 -2.34
C VAL A 98 11.09 4.40 -2.86
N PHE A 99 10.59 4.62 -4.07
CA PHE A 99 10.66 5.89 -4.77
C PHE A 99 9.29 6.58 -4.82
N SER A 100 9.21 7.79 -4.27
CA SER A 100 7.95 8.55 -4.17
C SER A 100 7.65 9.46 -5.38
N GLY A 101 8.58 9.60 -6.32
CA GLY A 101 8.46 10.50 -7.48
C GLY A 101 7.51 10.04 -8.58
N ASN A 102 7.22 10.94 -9.51
CA ASN A 102 6.35 10.69 -10.66
C ASN A 102 6.96 9.72 -11.71
N GLN A 103 6.16 9.40 -12.72
CA GLN A 103 6.50 8.46 -13.80
C GLN A 103 7.84 8.74 -14.50
N GLU A 104 8.13 10.01 -14.82
CA GLU A 104 9.35 10.38 -15.56
C GLU A 104 10.60 10.19 -14.70
N ARG A 105 10.55 10.66 -13.45
CA ARG A 105 11.68 10.54 -12.51
C ARG A 105 11.88 9.08 -12.09
N ALA A 106 10.81 8.35 -11.82
CA ALA A 106 10.86 6.94 -11.48
C ALA A 106 11.45 6.12 -12.66
N GLY A 107 11.08 6.44 -13.89
CA GLY A 107 11.62 5.76 -15.06
C GLY A 107 13.11 6.05 -15.29
N ALA A 108 13.54 7.29 -15.07
CA ALA A 108 14.96 7.65 -15.13
C ALA A 108 15.76 6.95 -14.02
N PHE A 109 15.19 6.86 -12.82
CA PHE A 109 15.80 6.17 -11.70
C PHE A 109 15.90 4.65 -11.92
N ALA A 110 14.87 4.04 -12.48
CA ALA A 110 14.88 2.63 -12.89
C ALA A 110 16.04 2.33 -13.86
N ALA A 111 16.17 3.14 -14.91
CA ALA A 111 17.28 2.99 -15.87
C ALA A 111 18.64 3.15 -15.19
N ALA A 112 18.79 4.14 -14.31
CA ALA A 112 20.02 4.38 -13.56
C ALA A 112 20.37 3.24 -12.59
N LEU A 113 19.40 2.72 -11.84
CA LEU A 113 19.59 1.57 -10.95
C LEU A 113 20.06 0.34 -11.69
N ARG A 114 19.43 0.04 -12.84
CA ARG A 114 19.87 -1.07 -13.70
C ARG A 114 21.29 -0.86 -14.21
N GLY A 115 21.63 0.36 -14.63
CA GLY A 115 22.99 0.71 -15.06
C GLY A 115 24.03 0.60 -13.93
N ALA A 116 23.63 0.88 -12.70
CA ALA A 116 24.47 0.76 -11.51
C ALA A 116 24.56 -0.68 -10.94
N GLY A 117 23.86 -1.65 -11.52
CA GLY A 117 23.86 -3.04 -11.06
C GLY A 117 23.03 -3.29 -9.80
N PHE A 118 22.07 -2.43 -9.48
CA PHE A 118 21.20 -2.63 -8.31
C PHE A 118 20.25 -3.82 -8.51
N SER A 119 20.34 -4.81 -7.62
CA SER A 119 19.56 -6.05 -7.67
C SER A 119 18.46 -6.14 -6.61
N GLY A 120 18.36 -5.16 -5.70
CA GLY A 120 17.36 -5.15 -4.64
C GLY A 120 15.93 -4.93 -5.14
N ALA A 121 14.98 -4.99 -4.20
CA ALA A 121 13.57 -4.71 -4.47
C ALA A 121 13.38 -3.24 -4.90
N ARG A 122 12.49 -3.01 -5.87
CA ARG A 122 12.25 -1.68 -6.45
C ARG A 122 10.76 -1.39 -6.39
N VAL A 123 10.40 -0.46 -5.52
CA VAL A 123 9.01 -0.10 -5.27
C VAL A 123 8.79 1.37 -5.61
N ALA A 124 7.66 1.67 -6.24
CA ALA A 124 7.18 3.03 -6.41
C ALA A 124 5.72 3.16 -5.98
N THR A 125 5.23 4.38 -5.94
CA THR A 125 3.83 4.68 -5.66
C THR A 125 3.00 4.69 -6.94
N GLN A 126 1.67 4.74 -6.80
CA GLN A 126 0.75 5.03 -7.90
C GLN A 126 1.10 6.26 -8.75
N ARG A 127 1.87 7.24 -8.23
CA ARG A 127 2.30 8.42 -9.01
C ARG A 127 3.29 8.06 -10.13
N ALA A 128 3.99 6.94 -9.99
CA ALA A 128 4.91 6.41 -10.98
C ALA A 128 4.25 5.38 -11.93
N LEU A 129 3.02 4.95 -11.65
CA LEU A 129 2.32 3.96 -12.48
C LEU A 129 1.81 4.63 -13.77
N GLY A 130 2.32 4.19 -14.91
CA GLY A 130 1.83 4.59 -16.23
C GLY A 130 2.85 4.51 -17.37
N ASP A 131 2.40 4.82 -18.58
CA ASP A 131 3.17 4.62 -19.82
C ASP A 131 4.47 5.41 -19.88
N ARG A 132 4.52 6.60 -19.26
CA ARG A 132 5.75 7.41 -19.27
C ARG A 132 6.87 6.72 -18.49
N PHE A 133 6.53 6.04 -17.40
CA PHE A 133 7.47 5.22 -16.65
C PHE A 133 7.99 4.08 -17.54
N LEU A 134 7.10 3.30 -18.16
CA LEU A 134 7.48 2.19 -19.04
C LEU A 134 8.36 2.65 -20.22
N LYS A 135 8.02 3.79 -20.82
CA LYS A 135 8.79 4.38 -21.91
C LYS A 135 10.19 4.80 -21.44
N ARG A 136 10.27 5.50 -20.31
CA ARG A 136 11.52 6.05 -19.78
C ARG A 136 12.45 4.99 -19.20
N ALA A 137 11.91 4.00 -18.49
CA ALA A 137 12.68 2.90 -17.90
C ALA A 137 13.12 1.85 -18.92
N GLY A 138 12.34 1.64 -19.99
CA GLY A 138 12.61 0.60 -20.97
C GLY A 138 12.66 -0.79 -20.32
N ARG A 139 13.73 -1.55 -20.58
CA ARG A 139 13.94 -2.88 -19.96
C ARG A 139 14.19 -2.81 -18.45
N ALA A 140 14.54 -1.65 -17.91
CA ALA A 140 14.73 -1.49 -16.46
C ALA A 140 13.40 -1.41 -15.69
N ALA A 141 12.27 -1.35 -16.40
CA ALA A 141 10.96 -1.37 -15.80
C ALA A 141 10.62 -2.74 -15.20
N ASP A 142 11.06 -3.84 -15.83
CA ASP A 142 10.67 -5.19 -15.45
C ASP A 142 11.04 -5.49 -13.98
N GLY A 143 10.07 -6.02 -13.24
CA GLY A 143 10.21 -6.33 -11.81
C GLY A 143 10.05 -5.14 -10.86
N TRP A 144 9.75 -3.93 -11.34
CA TRP A 144 9.28 -2.85 -10.47
C TRP A 144 7.87 -3.17 -9.94
N VAL A 145 7.68 -2.93 -8.65
CA VAL A 145 6.39 -3.05 -7.96
C VAL A 145 5.82 -1.66 -7.67
N PHE A 146 4.52 -1.50 -7.83
CA PHE A 146 3.81 -0.25 -7.59
C PHE A 146 2.73 -0.48 -6.54
N ALA A 147 2.81 0.27 -5.45
CA ALA A 147 1.75 0.31 -4.44
C ALA A 147 0.71 1.36 -4.85
N THR A 148 -0.54 0.92 -4.98
CA THR A 148 -1.68 1.74 -5.39
C THR A 148 -2.80 1.70 -4.35
N THR A 149 -3.64 2.72 -4.35
CA THR A 149 -4.89 2.76 -3.58
C THR A 149 -6.11 2.36 -4.40
N PHE A 150 -5.91 1.75 -5.57
CA PHE A 150 -6.96 1.34 -6.49
C PHE A 150 -6.71 -0.06 -7.05
N VAL A 151 -7.79 -0.75 -7.41
CA VAL A 151 -7.77 -2.07 -8.05
C VAL A 151 -7.64 -1.96 -9.56
N ASP A 152 -7.24 -3.05 -10.22
CA ASP A 152 -7.54 -3.21 -11.65
C ASP A 152 -8.95 -3.79 -11.82
N PRO A 153 -9.94 -3.01 -12.33
CA PRO A 153 -11.29 -3.50 -12.51
C PRO A 153 -11.42 -4.60 -13.57
N ALA A 154 -10.46 -4.71 -14.51
CA ALA A 154 -10.44 -5.78 -15.49
C ALA A 154 -9.93 -7.10 -14.89
N ALA A 155 -9.00 -7.03 -13.93
CA ALA A 155 -8.46 -8.19 -13.23
C ALA A 155 -9.23 -8.59 -11.97
N THR A 156 -10.18 -7.75 -11.51
CA THR A 156 -10.93 -7.98 -10.27
C THR A 156 -12.26 -8.71 -10.53
N PRO A 157 -12.46 -9.95 -10.02
CA PRO A 157 -13.68 -10.73 -10.25
C PRO A 157 -14.99 -10.03 -9.88
N ALA A 158 -15.01 -9.32 -8.75
CA ALA A 158 -16.18 -8.58 -8.26
C ALA A 158 -16.53 -7.39 -9.15
N ALA A 159 -15.57 -6.85 -9.90
CA ALA A 159 -15.76 -5.70 -10.79
C ALA A 159 -16.16 -6.08 -12.22
N ARG A 160 -16.20 -7.36 -12.61
CA ARG A 160 -16.50 -7.78 -14.00
C ARG A 160 -17.79 -7.21 -14.56
N GLY A 161 -18.87 -7.22 -13.76
CA GLY A 161 -20.16 -6.66 -14.17
C GLY A 161 -20.08 -5.15 -14.41
N PHE A 162 -19.38 -4.44 -13.52
CA PHE A 162 -19.12 -3.02 -13.64
C PHE A 162 -18.28 -2.70 -14.88
N THR A 163 -17.18 -3.42 -15.12
CA THR A 163 -16.30 -3.22 -16.29
C THR A 163 -17.08 -3.35 -17.60
N LYS A 164 -17.88 -4.42 -17.74
CA LYS A 164 -18.73 -4.62 -18.92
C LYS A 164 -19.76 -3.49 -19.11
N ALA A 165 -20.43 -3.07 -18.03
CA ALA A 165 -21.42 -2.00 -18.10
C ALA A 165 -20.78 -0.64 -18.43
N TYR A 166 -19.59 -0.37 -17.88
CA TYR A 166 -18.83 0.85 -18.14
C TYR A 166 -18.40 0.93 -19.61
N GLU A 167 -17.84 -0.14 -20.16
CA GLU A 167 -17.43 -0.21 -21.56
C GLU A 167 -18.62 -0.03 -22.51
N ALA A 168 -19.75 -0.70 -22.24
CA ALA A 168 -20.96 -0.55 -23.05
C ALA A 168 -21.50 0.89 -23.05
N ARG A 169 -21.37 1.61 -21.92
CA ARG A 169 -21.87 2.98 -21.77
C ARG A 169 -20.92 4.04 -22.34
N TYR A 170 -19.61 3.86 -22.14
CA TYR A 170 -18.61 4.91 -22.40
C TYR A 170 -17.65 4.58 -23.56
N GLY A 171 -17.74 3.39 -24.16
CA GLY A 171 -16.93 2.97 -25.31
C GLY A 171 -15.44 2.79 -25.02
N LYS A 172 -15.05 2.69 -23.74
CA LYS A 172 -13.66 2.49 -23.29
C LYS A 172 -13.61 1.77 -21.95
N ALA A 173 -12.47 1.16 -21.66
CA ALA A 173 -12.21 0.54 -20.36
C ALA A 173 -12.32 1.55 -19.20
N PRO A 174 -12.72 1.12 -18.00
CA PRO A 174 -12.73 1.98 -16.83
C PRO A 174 -11.31 2.51 -16.52
N GLY A 175 -11.21 3.78 -16.15
CA GLY A 175 -9.96 4.33 -15.63
C GLY A 175 -9.63 3.81 -14.23
N TRP A 176 -8.40 4.05 -13.76
CA TRP A 176 -7.87 3.51 -12.51
C TRP A 176 -8.77 3.68 -11.27
N TYR A 177 -9.45 4.83 -11.14
CA TYR A 177 -10.29 5.13 -9.97
C TYR A 177 -11.79 4.88 -10.19
N ALA A 178 -12.17 4.29 -11.32
CA ALA A 178 -13.58 4.18 -11.71
C ALA A 178 -14.35 3.23 -10.78
N ALA A 179 -13.74 2.12 -10.39
CA ALA A 179 -14.36 1.16 -9.46
C ALA A 179 -14.50 1.76 -8.05
N GLU A 180 -13.49 2.49 -7.58
CA GLU A 180 -13.50 3.17 -6.28
C GLU A 180 -14.54 4.29 -6.22
N ALA A 181 -14.67 5.07 -7.30
CA ALA A 181 -15.71 6.10 -7.39
C ALA A 181 -17.11 5.49 -7.40
N TYR A 182 -17.28 4.35 -8.09
CA TYR A 182 -18.53 3.60 -8.08
C TYR A 182 -18.88 3.11 -6.67
N ASP A 183 -17.91 2.48 -5.99
CA ASP A 183 -18.08 2.04 -4.61
C ASP A 183 -18.35 3.19 -3.63
N ALA A 184 -17.66 4.31 -3.75
CA ALA A 184 -17.87 5.46 -2.88
C ALA A 184 -19.31 6.01 -2.99
N MET A 185 -19.87 6.04 -4.20
CA MET A 185 -21.25 6.48 -4.41
C MET A 185 -22.27 5.50 -3.85
N LEU A 186 -22.06 4.19 -4.05
CA LEU A 186 -22.96 3.18 -3.51
C LEU A 186 -22.86 3.07 -1.98
N PHE A 187 -21.68 3.26 -1.40
CA PHE A 187 -21.51 3.36 0.04
C PHE A 187 -22.29 4.54 0.63
N LEU A 188 -22.17 5.72 0.02
CA LEU A 188 -22.93 6.90 0.44
C LEU A 188 -24.44 6.68 0.30
N ALA A 189 -24.89 6.12 -0.84
CA ALA A 189 -26.29 5.81 -1.06
C ALA A 189 -26.82 4.83 0.01
N GLN A 190 -26.08 3.76 0.30
CA GLN A 190 -26.43 2.81 1.35
C GLN A 190 -26.52 3.51 2.71
N ALA A 191 -25.56 4.36 3.08
CA ALA A 191 -25.64 5.10 4.33
C ALA A 191 -26.84 6.04 4.41
N CYS A 192 -27.31 6.58 3.29
CA CYS A 192 -28.53 7.39 3.26
C CYS A 192 -29.81 6.56 3.40
N THR A 193 -29.84 5.30 2.94
CA THR A 193 -31.06 4.50 2.86
C THR A 193 -31.14 3.35 3.86
N ASP A 194 -30.05 3.01 4.53
CA ASP A 194 -29.99 1.92 5.50
C ASP A 194 -30.68 2.33 6.80
N GLY A 195 -31.95 1.98 6.99
CA GLY A 195 -32.77 2.31 8.16
C GLY A 195 -34.25 2.51 7.80
N ASP A 196 -35.08 2.84 8.78
CA ASP A 196 -36.54 2.95 8.60
C ASP A 196 -36.95 4.11 7.68
N ALA A 197 -36.14 5.17 7.62
CA ALA A 197 -36.37 6.34 6.78
C ALA A 197 -35.06 6.86 6.18
N PRO A 198 -35.08 7.38 4.94
CA PRO A 198 -33.89 7.97 4.33
C PRO A 198 -33.35 9.15 5.13
N LEU A 199 -32.02 9.18 5.30
CA LEU A 199 -31.32 10.29 5.92
C LEU A 199 -31.04 11.41 4.90
N THR A 200 -31.35 12.65 5.27
CA THR A 200 -31.09 13.85 4.47
C THR A 200 -30.16 14.84 5.17
N GLU A 201 -30.01 14.73 6.50
CA GLU A 201 -29.14 15.59 7.30
C GLU A 201 -27.69 15.10 7.23
N ARG A 202 -26.75 16.00 6.92
CA ARG A 202 -25.35 15.68 6.67
C ARG A 202 -24.68 14.97 7.86
N GLY A 203 -24.90 15.46 9.07
CA GLY A 203 -24.36 14.88 10.31
C GLY A 203 -24.89 13.47 10.56
N ALA A 204 -26.18 13.24 10.32
CA ALA A 204 -26.81 11.92 10.41
C ALA A 204 -26.19 10.95 9.41
N VAL A 205 -26.00 11.36 8.15
CA VAL A 205 -25.32 10.54 7.14
C VAL A 205 -23.89 10.22 7.56
N VAL A 206 -23.10 11.22 8.01
CA VAL A 206 -21.72 10.99 8.45
C VAL A 206 -21.64 10.02 9.64
N ARG A 207 -22.58 10.11 10.59
CA ARG A 207 -22.66 9.15 11.70
C ARG A 207 -23.01 7.75 11.19
N ARG A 208 -24.02 7.62 10.33
CA ARG A 208 -24.44 6.34 9.76
C ARG A 208 -23.35 5.67 8.94
N MET A 209 -22.57 6.43 8.17
CA MET A 209 -21.44 5.87 7.42
C MET A 209 -20.46 5.10 8.33
N ARG A 210 -20.26 5.54 9.58
CA ARG A 210 -19.38 4.86 10.54
C ARG A 210 -19.96 3.55 11.09
N GLU A 211 -21.26 3.33 10.93
CA GLU A 211 -21.98 2.14 11.41
C GLU A 211 -22.13 1.10 10.30
N VAL A 212 -22.20 1.55 9.04
CA VAL A 212 -22.46 0.70 7.88
C VAL A 212 -21.19 -0.02 7.43
N THR A 213 -21.31 -1.34 7.22
CA THR A 213 -20.33 -2.10 6.43
C THR A 213 -20.82 -2.22 4.99
N TYR A 214 -20.10 -1.60 4.07
CA TYR A 214 -20.38 -1.66 2.64
C TYR A 214 -19.44 -2.66 1.94
N ARG A 215 -20.01 -3.67 1.28
CA ARG A 215 -19.25 -4.66 0.49
C ARG A 215 -19.24 -4.26 -0.98
N GLY A 216 -18.20 -3.53 -1.37
CA GLY A 216 -18.04 -3.01 -2.72
C GLY A 216 -17.40 -3.98 -3.72
N ILE A 217 -17.31 -3.52 -4.98
CA ILE A 217 -16.67 -4.26 -6.07
C ILE A 217 -15.14 -4.16 -6.04
N SER A 218 -14.60 -3.12 -5.41
CA SER A 218 -13.16 -2.91 -5.22
C SER A 218 -12.70 -3.40 -3.84
N ARG A 219 -13.48 -3.14 -2.79
CA ARG A 219 -13.16 -3.51 -1.40
C ARG A 219 -14.38 -3.47 -0.48
N THR A 220 -14.22 -4.02 0.72
CA THR A 220 -15.16 -3.75 1.83
C THR A 220 -14.77 -2.45 2.53
N ALA A 221 -15.72 -1.54 2.70
CA ALA A 221 -15.57 -0.34 3.51
C ALA A 221 -16.27 -0.54 4.84
N ALA A 222 -15.51 -0.48 5.93
CA ALA A 222 -15.99 -0.50 7.30
C ALA A 222 -15.14 0.49 8.11
N PHE A 223 -15.78 1.24 9.01
CA PHE A 223 -15.06 2.19 9.84
C PHE A 223 -14.35 1.46 10.98
N ASP A 224 -13.06 1.72 11.12
CA ASP A 224 -12.23 1.35 12.25
C ASP A 224 -11.71 2.62 12.95
N ALA A 225 -11.73 2.65 14.28
CA ALA A 225 -11.33 3.84 15.03
C ALA A 225 -9.85 4.21 14.88
N GLY A 226 -8.97 3.24 14.59
CA GLY A 226 -7.54 3.45 14.38
C GLY A 226 -7.19 3.79 12.93
N TYR A 227 -7.85 3.14 11.96
CA TYR A 227 -7.52 3.24 10.54
C TYR A 227 -8.51 4.06 9.70
N GLY A 228 -9.63 4.50 10.29
CA GLY A 228 -10.76 5.04 9.54
C GLY A 228 -11.31 4.00 8.57
N TYR A 229 -11.39 4.33 7.28
CA TYR A 229 -11.77 3.38 6.23
C TYR A 229 -10.58 2.82 5.44
N ASN A 230 -9.35 3.13 5.87
CA ASN A 230 -8.13 2.79 5.13
C ASN A 230 -7.55 1.42 5.51
N HIS A 231 -8.34 0.56 6.15
CA HIS A 231 -7.94 -0.82 6.41
C HIS A 231 -7.83 -1.58 5.07
N ASP A 232 -6.76 -2.33 4.87
CA ASP A 232 -6.52 -3.16 3.67
C ASP A 232 -6.56 -2.42 2.32
N ALA A 233 -6.29 -1.12 2.31
CA ALA A 233 -6.57 -0.23 1.18
C ALA A 233 -5.51 -0.20 0.07
N LEU A 234 -4.47 -1.04 0.15
CA LEU A 234 -3.36 -1.07 -0.80
C LEU A 234 -3.41 -2.29 -1.73
N PHE A 235 -3.13 -2.04 -2.99
CA PHE A 235 -3.01 -3.05 -4.04
C PHE A 235 -1.67 -2.93 -4.72
N LEU A 236 -1.21 -4.02 -5.32
CA LEU A 236 0.11 -4.09 -5.93
C LEU A 236 -0.01 -4.38 -7.42
N PHE A 237 0.81 -3.68 -8.19
CA PHE A 237 1.09 -3.99 -9.59
C PHE A 237 2.56 -4.32 -9.76
N ARG A 238 2.90 -5.20 -10.69
CA ARG A 238 4.28 -5.50 -11.09
C ARG A 238 4.45 -5.30 -12.57
N VAL A 239 5.59 -4.77 -12.98
CA VAL A 239 5.90 -4.72 -14.42
C VAL A 239 6.44 -6.07 -14.88
N VAL A 240 5.74 -6.67 -15.84
CA VAL A 240 6.15 -7.90 -16.52
C VAL A 240 6.05 -7.68 -18.02
N GLY A 241 7.18 -7.76 -18.74
CA GLY A 241 7.19 -7.63 -20.20
C GLY A 241 6.61 -6.30 -20.67
N ARG A 242 7.00 -5.20 -20.01
CA ARG A 242 6.49 -3.83 -20.26
C ARG A 242 4.98 -3.62 -20.05
N LYS A 243 4.30 -4.49 -19.31
CA LYS A 243 2.90 -4.29 -18.89
C LYS A 243 2.81 -4.26 -17.37
N PHE A 244 1.83 -3.54 -16.85
CA PHE A 244 1.48 -3.62 -15.44
C PHE A 244 0.57 -4.83 -15.24
N ASP A 245 1.06 -5.80 -14.49
CA ASP A 245 0.32 -6.98 -14.07
C ASP A 245 -0.22 -6.74 -12.66
N PHE A 246 -1.50 -7.05 -12.43
CA PHE A 246 -2.16 -6.80 -11.15
C PHE A 246 -1.94 -7.99 -10.22
N LEU A 247 -1.27 -7.75 -9.08
CA LEU A 247 -0.97 -8.78 -8.10
C LEU A 247 -2.07 -8.95 -7.04
N GLY A 248 -3.04 -8.03 -6.99
CA GLY A 248 -4.09 -8.05 -5.98
C GLY A 248 -3.77 -7.21 -4.74
N GLN A 249 -4.47 -7.50 -3.66
CA GLN A 249 -4.36 -6.78 -2.39
C GLN A 249 -3.04 -7.13 -1.69
N TYR A 250 -2.38 -6.16 -1.07
CA TYR A 250 -0.98 -6.28 -0.63
C TYR A 250 -0.67 -7.38 0.41
N GLN A 251 -1.64 -7.83 1.20
CA GLN A 251 -1.50 -8.92 2.17
C GLN A 251 -1.72 -10.30 1.54
N GLN A 252 -2.39 -10.35 0.39
CA GLN A 252 -2.72 -11.57 -0.34
C GLN A 252 -1.80 -11.78 -1.55
N ALA A 253 -1.11 -10.73 -1.98
CA ALA A 253 -0.22 -10.75 -3.13
C ALA A 253 1.08 -11.48 -2.78
N ASP A 254 1.44 -12.48 -3.60
CA ASP A 254 2.78 -13.06 -3.60
C ASP A 254 3.76 -12.10 -4.30
N VAL A 255 4.63 -11.48 -3.51
CA VAL A 255 5.64 -10.52 -3.98
C VAL A 255 7.03 -11.13 -3.96
#